data_AF-A0AB38A025-F1
#
_entry.id   AF-A0AB38A025-F1
#
_cell.length_a   1.000
_cell.length_b   1.000
_cell.length_c   1.000
_cell.angle_alpha   90.00
_cell.angle_beta   90.00
_cell.angle_gamma   90.00
#
_symmetry.space_group_name_H-M   'P 1'
#
loop_
_entity.id
_entity.type
_entity.pdbx_description
1 polymer ?
#
loop_
_entity_poly.entity_id
_entity_poly.type
_entity_poly.pdbx_seq_one_letter_code
_entity_poly.pdbx_strand_id
1 'polypeptide(L)'
;MKKWLLFRHKVILLTLFAALLGMLTLFSYHNYAWYEEPIAKIIAEEAVGTDETIGAGRESYPVYNQKLTAVLMNGESKGTQVVIENNYSDSLAYSQMYRSGDEVFLSLSDSASGGGHDR
;
A
#
# COMPACT_ATOMS: atom_id res chain seq x y z
N MET A 1 -41.99 -33.29 -11.04
CA MET A 1 -40.73 -33.85 -10.49
C MET A 1 -39.47 -33.12 -10.96
N LYS A 2 -39.20 -32.97 -12.27
CA LYS A 2 -37.99 -32.27 -12.78
C LYS A 2 -37.83 -30.79 -12.33
N LYS A 3 -38.92 -30.01 -12.28
CA LYS A 3 -38.87 -28.59 -11.87
C LYS A 3 -38.36 -28.38 -10.43
N TRP A 4 -38.73 -29.27 -9.51
CA TRP A 4 -38.25 -29.26 -8.13
C TRP A 4 -36.77 -29.63 -8.03
N LEU A 5 -36.34 -30.61 -8.84
CA LEU A 5 -34.93 -30.96 -8.94
C LEU A 5 -34.11 -29.78 -9.47
N LEU A 6 -34.57 -29.12 -10.55
CA LEU A 6 -33.91 -27.92 -11.12
C LEU A 6 -33.90 -26.75 -10.12
N PHE A 7 -34.96 -26.55 -9.36
CA PHE A 7 -35.00 -25.53 -8.30
C PHE A 7 -33.97 -25.81 -7.21
N ARG A 8 -33.85 -27.07 -6.74
CA ARG A 8 -32.82 -27.48 -5.78
C ARG A 8 -31.40 -27.25 -6.31
N HIS A 9 -31.14 -27.60 -7.56
CA HIS A 9 -29.83 -27.35 -8.19
C HIS A 9 -29.52 -25.86 -8.27
N LYS A 10 -30.50 -25.01 -8.64
CA LYS A 10 -30.32 -23.55 -8.66
C LYS A 10 -30.02 -22.98 -7.27
N VAL A 11 -30.73 -23.45 -6.23
CA VAL A 11 -30.47 -23.03 -4.84
C VAL A 11 -29.07 -23.45 -4.41
N ILE A 12 -28.66 -24.70 -4.67
CA ILE A 12 -27.31 -25.19 -4.36
C ILE A 12 -26.26 -24.35 -5.08
N LEU A 13 -26.42 -24.09 -6.38
CA LEU A 13 -25.49 -23.25 -7.15
C LEU A 13 -25.40 -21.82 -6.59
N LEU A 14 -26.52 -21.21 -6.23
CA LEU A 14 -26.53 -19.87 -5.61
C LEU A 14 -25.82 -19.87 -4.27
N THR A 15 -26.04 -20.90 -3.43
CA THR A 15 -25.35 -21.00 -2.14
C THR A 15 -23.84 -21.19 -2.30
N LEU A 16 -23.41 -22.01 -3.25
CA LEU A 16 -21.99 -22.21 -3.55
C LEU A 16 -21.36 -20.94 -4.11
N PHE A 17 -22.07 -20.21 -4.97
CA PHE A 17 -21.60 -18.94 -5.51
C PHE A 17 -21.45 -17.87 -4.42
N ALA A 18 -22.42 -17.74 -3.52
CA ALA A 18 -22.33 -16.83 -2.38
C ALA A 18 -21.19 -17.22 -1.43
N ALA A 19 -21.00 -18.50 -1.15
CA ALA A 19 -19.90 -19.00 -0.35
C ALA A 19 -18.53 -18.71 -1.00
N LEU A 20 -18.42 -18.89 -2.32
CA LEU A 20 -17.21 -18.57 -3.08
C LEU A 20 -16.89 -17.08 -3.00
N LEU A 21 -17.88 -16.20 -3.19
CA LEU A 21 -17.69 -14.75 -3.05
C LEU A 21 -17.22 -14.38 -1.64
N GLY A 22 -17.83 -14.95 -0.59
CA GLY A 22 -17.41 -14.73 0.79
C GLY A 22 -15.98 -15.23 1.07
N MET A 23 -15.58 -16.35 0.47
CA MET A 23 -14.22 -16.85 0.58
C MET A 23 -13.22 -15.94 -0.13
N LEU A 24 -13.54 -15.45 -1.33
CA LEU A 24 -12.69 -14.52 -2.09
C LEU A 24 -12.52 -13.18 -1.37
N THR A 25 -13.57 -12.64 -0.74
CA THR A 25 -13.47 -11.39 0.01
C THR A 25 -12.58 -11.55 1.24
N LEU A 26 -12.80 -12.59 2.07
CA LEU A 26 -11.96 -12.86 3.24
C LEU A 26 -10.49 -13.02 2.87
N PHE A 27 -10.25 -13.75 1.80
CA PHE A 27 -8.92 -13.99 1.28
C PHE A 27 -8.22 -12.71 0.81
N SER A 28 -8.94 -11.79 0.16
CA SER A 28 -8.39 -10.53 -0.31
C SER A 28 -7.85 -9.64 0.83
N TYR A 29 -8.32 -9.83 2.07
CA TYR A 29 -7.83 -9.09 3.24
C TYR A 29 -6.70 -9.82 4.00
N HIS A 30 -6.40 -11.06 3.64
CA HIS A 30 -5.45 -11.93 4.36
C HIS A 30 -4.35 -12.50 3.46
N ASN A 31 -4.00 -11.77 2.40
CA ASN A 31 -3.02 -12.17 1.39
C ASN A 31 -1.62 -11.55 1.59
N TYR A 32 -1.36 -10.81 2.67
CA TYR A 32 -0.07 -10.15 2.93
C TYR A 32 1.14 -11.08 2.79
N ALA A 33 1.00 -12.34 3.22
CA ALA A 33 2.08 -13.33 3.20
C ALA A 33 2.52 -13.75 1.78
N TRP A 34 1.81 -13.32 0.75
CA TRP A 34 2.07 -13.69 -0.65
C TRP A 34 2.70 -12.60 -1.48
N TYR A 35 2.88 -11.41 -0.91
CA TYR A 35 3.65 -10.35 -1.54
C TYR A 35 5.11 -10.53 -1.17
N GLU A 36 5.98 -10.45 -2.19
CA GLU A 36 7.43 -10.45 -2.02
C GLU A 36 7.89 -9.08 -1.49
N GLU A 37 7.29 -7.99 -1.97
CA GLU A 37 7.58 -6.65 -1.48
C GLU A 37 7.09 -6.47 -0.02
N PRO A 38 7.90 -5.85 0.85
CA PRO A 38 7.47 -5.53 2.21
C PRO A 38 6.28 -4.56 2.18
N ILE A 39 5.25 -4.88 2.96
CA ILE A 39 4.06 -4.06 3.18
C ILE A 39 4.14 -3.51 4.59
N ALA A 40 3.96 -2.20 4.75
CA ALA A 40 3.91 -1.55 6.04
C ALA A 40 2.58 -0.83 6.25
N LYS A 41 2.03 -0.93 7.46
CA LYS A 41 0.85 -0.17 7.88
C LYS A 41 1.28 1.05 8.67
N ILE A 42 0.88 2.24 8.23
CA ILE A 42 1.19 3.51 8.91
C ILE A 42 0.40 3.56 10.22
N ILE A 43 1.09 3.86 11.32
CA ILE A 43 0.51 3.99 12.66
C ILE A 43 0.63 5.41 13.24
N ALA A 44 1.51 6.24 12.68
CA ALA A 44 1.60 7.66 12.98
C ALA A 44 2.24 8.43 11.82
N GLU A 45 1.83 9.69 11.64
CA GLU A 45 2.41 10.63 10.69
C GLU A 45 2.86 11.92 11.37
N GLU A 46 3.97 12.48 10.90
CA GLU A 46 4.53 13.75 11.34
C GLU A 46 4.96 14.57 10.11
N ALA A 47 4.52 15.83 10.04
CA ALA A 47 4.99 16.76 9.02
C ALA A 47 6.32 17.37 9.47
N VAL A 48 7.38 17.18 8.68
CA VAL A 48 8.74 17.56 9.03
C VAL A 48 9.12 18.93 8.46
N GLY A 49 8.48 19.37 7.38
CA GLY A 49 8.70 20.69 6.79
C GLY A 49 8.35 20.75 5.31
N THR A 50 8.73 21.85 4.66
CA THR A 50 8.56 22.08 3.22
C THR A 50 9.93 22.40 2.63
N ASP A 51 10.33 21.68 1.59
CA ASP A 51 11.51 21.98 0.78
C ASP A 51 11.15 22.81 -0.45
N GLU A 52 12.14 23.59 -0.92
CA GLU A 52 11.98 24.42 -2.12
C GLU A 52 12.01 23.58 -3.40
N THR A 53 10.82 23.46 -3.97
CA THR A 53 10.46 23.36 -5.38
C THR A 53 11.22 22.40 -6.31
N ILE A 54 10.52 21.37 -6.79
CA ILE A 54 10.93 20.54 -7.93
C ILE A 54 10.13 20.99 -9.16
N GLY A 55 10.82 21.45 -10.21
CA GLY A 55 10.20 21.89 -11.45
C GLY A 55 11.18 21.97 -12.62
N ALA A 56 10.81 21.39 -13.76
CA ALA A 56 11.53 21.60 -15.02
C ALA A 56 11.01 22.88 -15.70
N GLY A 57 11.61 24.03 -15.40
CA GLY A 57 11.27 25.32 -16.04
C GLY A 57 10.62 26.34 -15.10
N ARG A 58 9.47 26.93 -15.51
CA ARG A 58 8.79 28.07 -14.84
C ARG A 58 7.74 27.68 -13.80
N GLU A 59 7.39 26.40 -13.69
CA GLU A 59 6.42 25.93 -12.71
C GLU A 59 7.14 25.19 -11.58
N SER A 60 7.11 25.80 -10.41
CA SER A 60 7.72 25.32 -9.18
C SER A 60 6.60 24.93 -8.23
N TYR A 61 6.57 23.67 -7.81
CA TYR A 61 5.58 23.19 -6.82
C TYR A 61 6.27 22.93 -5.49
N PRO A 62 5.74 23.41 -4.36
CA PRO A 62 6.33 23.12 -3.05
C PRO A 62 6.29 21.60 -2.79
N VAL A 63 7.36 21.11 -2.17
CA VAL A 63 7.49 19.70 -1.75
C VAL A 63 7.43 19.65 -0.24
N TYR A 64 6.63 18.74 0.29
CA TYR A 64 6.41 18.54 1.71
C TYR A 64 7.09 17.25 2.15
N ASN A 65 7.82 17.34 3.26
CA ASN A 65 8.49 16.20 3.87
C ASN A 65 7.63 15.66 5.01
N GLN A 66 7.42 14.36 4.98
CA GLN A 66 6.60 13.63 5.92
C GLN A 66 7.40 12.46 6.50
N LYS A 67 7.40 12.36 7.82
CA LYS A 67 7.93 11.20 8.54
C LYS A 67 6.78 10.33 8.97
N LEU A 68 6.83 9.07 8.58
CA LEU A 68 5.83 8.08 8.88
C LEU A 68 6.42 7.02 9.80
N THR A 69 5.66 6.64 10.81
CA THR A 69 5.98 5.49 11.63
C THR A 69 5.03 4.37 11.22
N ALA A 70 5.57 3.20 10.87
CA ALA A 70 4.79 2.10 10.33
C ALA A 70 5.18 0.76 10.93
N VAL A 71 4.32 -0.25 10.80
CA VAL A 71 4.56 -1.63 11.23
C VAL A 71 4.55 -2.55 10.02
N LEU A 72 5.57 -3.42 9.90
CA LEU A 72 5.63 -4.40 8.81
C LEU A 72 4.53 -5.45 8.94
N MET A 73 3.82 -5.71 7.85
CA MET A 73 2.64 -6.60 7.79
C MET A 73 2.96 -7.99 7.22
N ASN A 74 4.08 -8.12 6.50
CA ASN A 74 4.60 -9.36 5.92
C ASN A 74 6.14 -9.46 6.05
N GLY A 75 6.70 -10.55 5.52
CA GLY A 75 8.14 -10.83 5.54
C GLY A 75 8.67 -11.34 6.88
N GLU A 76 9.99 -11.55 6.95
CA GLU A 76 10.67 -12.09 8.14
C GLU A 76 10.59 -11.15 9.34
N SER A 77 10.59 -9.84 9.09
CA SER A 77 10.51 -8.79 10.11
C SER A 77 9.08 -8.35 10.40
N LYS A 78 8.06 -9.16 10.09
CA LYS A 78 6.66 -8.83 10.37
C LYS A 78 6.46 -8.43 11.84
N GLY A 79 5.72 -7.35 12.05
CA GLY A 79 5.40 -6.80 13.37
C GLY A 79 6.44 -5.81 13.91
N THR A 80 7.58 -5.62 13.24
CA THR A 80 8.55 -4.61 13.64
C THR A 80 8.12 -3.22 13.18
N GLN A 81 8.53 -2.21 13.95
CA GLN A 81 8.30 -0.81 13.64
C GLN A 81 9.43 -0.27 12.78
N VAL A 82 9.08 0.48 11.74
CA VAL A 82 10.00 1.15 10.82
C VAL A 82 9.62 2.63 10.70
N VAL A 83 10.63 3.45 10.40
CA VAL A 83 10.44 4.87 10.09
C VAL A 83 10.63 5.02 8.59
N ILE A 84 9.69 5.70 7.94
CA ILE A 84 9.68 5.94 6.50
C ILE A 84 9.69 7.45 6.29
N GLU A 85 10.58 7.93 5.45
CA GLU A 85 10.59 9.32 4.97
C GLU A 85 9.87 9.37 3.62
N ASN A 86 8.86 10.22 3.53
CA ASN A 86 8.04 10.42 2.34
C ASN A 86 8.05 11.88 1.94
N ASN A 87 8.23 12.15 0.64
CA ASN A 87 8.20 13.50 0.09
C ASN A 87 7.08 13.58 -0.95
N TYR A 88 6.21 14.57 -0.81
CA TYR A 88 5.09 14.75 -1.72
C TYR A 88 4.94 16.19 -2.19
N SER A 89 4.48 16.39 -3.42
CA SER A 89 4.18 17.70 -3.98
C SER A 89 2.76 18.13 -3.65
N ASP A 90 2.52 19.44 -3.59
CA ASP A 90 1.16 19.99 -3.39
C ASP A 90 0.15 19.46 -4.43
N SER A 91 0.62 19.25 -5.66
CA SER A 91 -0.22 18.74 -6.75
C SER A 91 -0.63 17.28 -6.60
N LEU A 92 0.11 16.47 -5.82
CA LEU A 92 -0.08 15.02 -5.66
C LEU A 92 -0.15 14.21 -6.98
N ALA A 93 0.25 14.80 -8.12
CA ALA A 93 0.09 14.17 -9.42
C ALA A 93 1.02 12.95 -9.59
N TYR A 94 2.21 13.02 -9.00
CA TYR A 94 3.24 11.98 -9.06
C TYR A 94 3.72 11.52 -7.67
N SER A 95 3.04 11.95 -6.61
CA SER A 95 3.40 11.66 -5.23
C SER A 95 2.14 11.60 -4.37
N GLN A 96 2.25 10.97 -3.20
CA GLN A 96 1.10 10.77 -2.33
C GLN A 96 1.44 11.13 -0.88
N MET A 97 0.52 11.86 -0.25
CA MET A 97 0.51 12.03 1.21
C MET A 97 -0.14 10.80 1.84
N TYR A 98 0.49 10.23 2.87
CA TYR A 98 -0.03 9.08 3.61
C TYR A 98 -0.54 9.46 4.99
N ARG A 99 -1.40 8.64 5.57
CA ARG A 99 -2.00 8.84 6.89
C ARG A 99 -2.00 7.56 7.70
N SER A 100 -2.15 7.69 9.01
CA SER A 100 -2.39 6.55 9.90
C SER A 100 -3.53 5.66 9.39
N GLY A 101 -3.27 4.37 9.29
CA GLY A 101 -4.18 3.37 8.74
C GLY A 101 -3.86 2.95 7.31
N ASP A 102 -3.15 3.78 6.55
CA ASP A 102 -2.74 3.44 5.18
C ASP A 102 -1.76 2.27 5.17
N GLU A 103 -1.81 1.47 4.11
CA GLU A 103 -0.91 0.35 3.87
C GLU A 103 -0.15 0.60 2.58
N VAL A 104 1.19 0.54 2.66
CA VAL A 104 2.09 0.92 1.59
C VAL A 104 3.12 -0.18 1.33
N PHE A 105 3.52 -0.32 0.07
CA PHE A 105 4.68 -1.12 -0.29
C PHE A 105 5.95 -0.31 -0.02
N LEU A 106 6.96 -0.97 0.54
CA LEU A 106 8.28 -0.37 0.74
C LEU A 106 9.23 -0.86 -0.34
N SER A 107 9.86 0.09 -1.04
CA SER A 107 11.02 -0.17 -1.87
C SER A 107 12.26 0.14 -1.04
N LEU A 108 13.12 -0.87 -0.83
CA LEU A 108 14.44 -0.65 -0.25
C LEU A 108 15.33 -0.07 -1.34
N SER A 109 15.66 1.22 -1.26
CA SER A 109 16.74 1.77 -2.06
C SER A 109 18.06 1.40 -1.40
N ASP A 110 18.91 0.64 -2.10
CA ASP A 110 20.29 0.37 -1.68
C ASP A 110 21.10 1.67 -1.68
N SER A 111 20.90 2.48 -0.65
CA SER A 111 21.70 3.67 -0.37
C SER A 111 23.01 3.26 0.32
N ALA A 112 23.67 2.23 -0.21
CA ALA A 112 25.04 1.82 0.10
C ALA A 112 25.95 2.06 -1.11
N SER A 113 25.65 3.08 -1.93
CA SER A 113 26.54 3.61 -2.96
C SER A 113 26.69 5.13 -2.80
N GLY A 114 27.36 5.52 -1.71
CA GLY A 114 28.13 6.76 -1.74
C GLY A 114 29.26 6.59 -2.76
N GLY A 115 29.10 7.14 -3.97
CA GLY A 115 30.18 7.17 -4.95
C GLY A 115 29.75 7.55 -6.37
N GLY A 116 29.94 8.81 -6.74
CA GLY A 116 30.24 9.22 -8.11
C GLY A 116 29.05 9.56 -9.00
N HIS A 117 28.49 10.76 -8.81
CA HIS A 117 27.85 11.48 -9.89
C HIS A 117 28.97 12.12 -10.73
N ASP A 118 29.36 11.48 -11.83
CA ASP A 118 30.14 12.06 -12.93
C ASP A 118 29.98 11.17 -14.18
N ARG A 119 29.04 11.56 -15.06
CA ARG A 119 29.19 11.65 -16.54
C ARG A 119 27.85 11.98 -17.20
#